data_AF-A0A090W0E0-F1
#
_entry.id   AF-A0A090W0E0-F1
#
_cell.length_a   1.000
_cell.length_b   1.000
_cell.length_c   1.000
_cell.angle_alpha   90.00
_cell.angle_beta   90.00
_cell.angle_gamma   90.00
#
_symmetry.space_group_name_H-M   'P 1'
#
loop_
_entity.id
_entity.type
_entity.pdbx_description
1 polymer ?
#
loop_
_entity_poly.entity_id
_entity_poly.type
_entity_poly.pdbx_seq_one_letter_code
_entity_poly.pdbx_strand_id
1 'polypeptide(L)'
;MEPIVEKDEHGEVVRAGIYTYGETVHMFVERKNYNGAFLPGFEVWESDYNPTPVGLKYIDHMVGNVGWGQMNKWVKWYEDVMGFENFLSFDDKQIHTEYSALMSKVMSNGNGRIKFPINEPAEGKKKSQIEEYLDFYEGAGVQHIAVATDDVISTVSQLRSRGVEFLSIPPDEYYKAVPGVWKNLAMNYEKILKL
;
A
#
# COMPACT_ATOMS: atom_id res chain seq x y z
N MET A 1 12.61 -12.57 14.63
CA MET A 1 12.12 -12.66 16.02
C MET A 1 11.43 -14.01 16.19
N GLU A 2 11.94 -14.86 17.07
CA GLU A 2 11.25 -16.12 17.42
C GLU A 2 9.89 -15.84 18.06
N PRO A 3 8.92 -16.79 18.04
CA PRO A 3 7.61 -16.58 18.65
C PRO A 3 7.70 -16.26 20.14
N ILE A 4 7.08 -15.16 20.56
CA ILE A 4 7.00 -14.73 21.96
C ILE A 4 5.53 -14.61 22.36
N VAL A 5 5.20 -15.08 23.56
CA VAL A 5 3.87 -14.94 24.17
C VAL A 5 3.87 -13.73 25.10
N GLU A 6 2.92 -12.83 24.90
CA GLU A 6 2.68 -11.66 25.73
C GLU A 6 1.29 -11.72 26.33
N LYS A 7 1.17 -11.30 27.60
CA LYS A 7 -0.05 -11.47 28.39
C LYS A 7 -0.35 -10.26 29.25
N ASP A 8 -1.64 -10.02 29.45
CA ASP A 8 -2.18 -9.12 30.46
C ASP A 8 -3.55 -9.65 30.96
N GLU A 9 -4.32 -8.84 31.68
CA GLU A 9 -5.65 -9.19 32.19
C GLU A 9 -6.69 -9.51 31.09
N HIS A 10 -6.44 -9.13 29.83
CA HIS A 10 -7.34 -9.32 28.70
C HIS A 10 -7.04 -10.55 27.87
N GLY A 11 -5.97 -11.30 28.18
CA GLY A 11 -5.66 -12.59 27.59
C GLY A 11 -4.21 -12.70 27.12
N GLU A 12 -4.00 -13.40 26.00
CA GLU A 12 -2.65 -13.61 25.44
C GLU A 12 -2.58 -13.38 23.93
N VAL A 13 -1.43 -12.85 23.49
CA VAL A 13 -1.07 -12.68 22.08
C VAL A 13 0.25 -13.38 21.82
N VAL A 14 0.38 -14.07 20.68
CA VAL A 14 1.65 -14.61 20.20
C VAL A 14 2.15 -13.79 19.03
N ARG A 15 3.39 -13.30 19.11
CA ARG A 15 4.03 -12.53 18.04
C ARG A 15 5.30 -13.19 17.56
N ALA A 16 5.50 -13.21 16.25
CA ALA A 16 6.74 -13.65 15.61
C ALA A 16 7.05 -12.70 14.45
N GLY A 17 8.31 -12.65 14.02
CA GLY A 17 8.71 -11.72 12.96
C GLY A 17 9.78 -12.29 12.04
N ILE A 18 9.60 -12.11 10.73
CA ILE A 18 10.58 -12.49 9.72
C ILE A 18 10.92 -11.28 8.83
N TYR A 19 12.18 -11.20 8.42
CA TYR A 19 12.61 -10.17 7.47
C TYR A 19 12.09 -10.46 6.06
N THR A 20 11.76 -9.40 5.34
CA THR A 20 11.58 -9.40 3.89
C THR A 20 12.59 -8.43 3.26
N TYR A 21 12.27 -7.79 2.14
CA TYR A 21 13.15 -6.83 1.47
C TYR A 21 13.58 -5.66 2.37
N GLY A 22 14.84 -5.25 2.20
CA GLY A 22 15.47 -4.21 3.01
C GLY A 22 15.54 -4.61 4.47
N GLU A 23 15.16 -3.70 5.35
CA GLU A 23 15.03 -3.93 6.80
C GLU A 23 13.57 -4.17 7.22
N THR A 24 12.67 -4.37 6.26
CA THR A 24 11.24 -4.54 6.51
C THR A 24 10.98 -5.88 7.19
N VAL A 25 10.14 -5.88 8.23
CA VAL A 25 9.75 -7.06 8.99
C VAL A 25 8.26 -7.32 8.85
N HIS A 26 7.89 -8.53 8.47
CA HIS A 26 6.52 -9.02 8.64
C HIS A 26 6.34 -9.52 10.07
N MET A 27 5.44 -8.88 10.81
CA MET A 27 5.04 -9.30 12.14
C MET A 27 3.76 -10.15 12.05
N PHE A 28 3.87 -11.41 12.46
CA PHE A 28 2.72 -12.28 12.65
C PHE A 28 2.14 -12.05 14.03
N VAL A 29 0.83 -11.87 14.12
CA VAL A 29 0.12 -11.59 15.36
C VAL A 29 -1.06 -12.54 15.50
N GLU A 30 -0.93 -13.56 16.34
CA GLU A 30 -2.03 -14.44 16.72
C GLU A 30 -2.70 -13.86 17.97
N ARG A 31 -3.94 -13.38 17.80
CA ARG A 31 -4.71 -12.68 18.85
C ARG A 31 -6.03 -13.36 19.19
N LYS A 32 -6.20 -14.64 18.85
CA LYS A 32 -7.46 -15.36 19.02
C LYS A 32 -7.90 -15.44 20.49
N ASN A 33 -6.95 -15.43 21.42
CA ASN A 33 -7.17 -15.54 22.86
C ASN A 33 -7.04 -14.18 23.58
N TYR A 34 -7.19 -13.06 22.86
CA TYR A 34 -7.01 -11.73 23.41
C TYR A 34 -8.26 -10.86 23.19
N ASN A 35 -8.74 -10.21 24.24
CA ASN A 35 -9.95 -9.36 24.21
C ASN A 35 -9.69 -7.89 24.55
N GLY A 36 -8.42 -7.49 24.67
CA GLY A 36 -8.02 -6.10 24.96
C GLY A 36 -8.13 -5.21 23.72
N ALA A 37 -7.96 -3.91 23.91
CA ALA A 37 -8.17 -2.91 22.84
C ALA A 37 -7.18 -3.06 21.66
N PHE A 38 -5.93 -3.44 21.92
CA PHE A 38 -4.91 -3.57 20.89
C PHE A 38 -3.94 -4.75 21.13
N LEU A 39 -2.97 -4.59 22.04
CA LEU A 39 -1.97 -5.57 22.43
C LEU A 39 -1.70 -5.44 23.94
N PRO A 40 -1.09 -6.46 24.59
CA PRO A 40 -0.73 -6.37 26.00
C PRO A 40 0.10 -5.14 26.33
N GLY A 41 -0.25 -4.45 27.42
CA GLY A 41 0.42 -3.22 27.88
C GLY A 41 0.04 -1.94 27.13
N PHE A 42 -0.94 -2.00 26.22
CA PHE A 42 -1.55 -0.81 25.61
C PHE A 42 -2.89 -0.49 26.28
N GLU A 43 -3.08 0.78 26.62
CA GLU A 43 -4.31 1.29 27.21
C GLU A 43 -5.08 2.14 26.19
N VAL A 44 -6.40 2.26 26.37
CA VAL A 44 -7.23 3.14 25.54
C VAL A 44 -6.83 4.59 25.81
N TRP A 45 -6.45 5.30 24.74
CA TRP A 45 -6.22 6.74 24.81
C TRP A 45 -7.46 7.50 24.34
N GLU A 46 -8.13 8.20 25.25
CA GLU A 46 -9.21 9.12 24.92
C GLU A 46 -8.69 10.55 24.80
N SER A 47 -9.06 11.24 23.72
CA SER A 47 -8.62 12.60 23.39
C SER A 47 -9.82 13.52 23.23
N ASP A 48 -9.74 14.75 23.72
CA ASP A 48 -10.75 15.78 23.43
C ASP A 48 -10.79 16.14 21.94
N TYR A 49 -9.68 15.91 21.22
CA TYR A 49 -9.58 16.08 19.78
C TYR A 49 -9.88 14.75 19.06
N ASN A 50 -11.14 14.58 18.67
CA ASN A 50 -11.65 13.43 17.94
C ASN A 50 -12.43 13.89 16.68
N PRO A 51 -11.75 14.25 15.58
CA PRO A 51 -12.43 14.70 14.37
C PRO A 51 -13.25 13.57 13.75
N THR A 52 -14.32 13.93 13.03
CA THR A 52 -15.19 12.93 12.38
C THR A 52 -14.40 12.05 11.41
N PRO A 53 -14.70 10.75 11.30
CA PRO A 53 -14.07 9.88 10.30
C PRO A 53 -14.31 10.39 8.88
N VAL A 54 -13.30 10.27 8.01
CA VAL A 54 -13.37 10.69 6.60
C VAL A 54 -13.72 9.54 5.63
N GLY A 55 -14.03 8.35 6.15
CA GLY A 55 -14.45 7.19 5.35
C GLY A 55 -13.36 6.18 5.00
N LEU A 56 -12.14 6.32 5.55
CA LEU A 56 -11.10 5.30 5.43
C LEU A 56 -11.49 4.04 6.21
N LYS A 57 -11.28 2.86 5.60
CA LYS A 57 -11.72 1.57 6.16
C LYS A 57 -10.57 0.67 6.62
N TYR A 58 -9.82 0.13 5.67
CA TYR A 58 -8.77 -0.85 5.90
C TYR A 58 -7.68 -0.70 4.85
N ILE A 59 -6.48 -1.22 5.14
CA ILE A 59 -5.38 -1.29 4.18
C ILE A 59 -5.77 -2.25 3.05
N ASP A 60 -5.80 -1.77 1.82
CA ASP A 60 -6.07 -2.58 0.63
C ASP A 60 -4.79 -3.30 0.14
N HIS A 61 -3.69 -2.56 0.04
CA HIS A 61 -2.38 -3.11 -0.34
C HIS A 61 -1.22 -2.23 0.14
N MET A 62 -0.02 -2.81 0.18
CA MET A 62 1.22 -2.12 0.51
C MET A 62 2.27 -2.42 -0.56
N VAL A 63 2.92 -1.39 -1.08
CA VAL A 63 3.85 -1.53 -2.21
C VAL A 63 5.29 -1.45 -1.75
N GLY A 64 6.07 -2.46 -2.12
CA GLY A 64 7.50 -2.53 -1.85
C GLY A 64 8.33 -2.17 -3.08
N ASN A 65 9.27 -1.24 -2.93
CA ASN A 65 10.26 -0.93 -3.95
C ASN A 65 11.56 -1.67 -3.65
N VAL A 66 12.11 -2.36 -4.66
CA VAL A 66 13.34 -3.14 -4.55
C VAL A 66 14.34 -2.73 -5.64
N GLY A 67 15.62 -3.07 -5.43
CA GLY A 67 16.69 -2.71 -6.35
C GLY A 67 16.61 -3.40 -7.72
N TRP A 68 17.45 -2.95 -8.64
CA TRP A 68 17.60 -3.53 -9.98
C TRP A 68 17.77 -5.06 -9.95
N GLY A 69 16.92 -5.77 -10.69
CA GLY A 69 16.93 -7.23 -10.81
C GLY A 69 16.58 -7.98 -9.52
N GLN A 70 16.05 -7.30 -8.50
CA GLN A 70 15.67 -7.91 -7.22
C GLN A 70 14.18 -8.31 -7.18
N MET A 71 13.32 -7.84 -8.09
CA MET A 71 11.88 -8.11 -8.05
C MET A 71 11.60 -9.62 -8.04
N ASN A 72 12.18 -10.37 -8.98
CA ASN A 72 11.93 -11.81 -9.08
C ASN A 72 12.45 -12.60 -7.86
N LYS A 73 13.53 -12.14 -7.22
CA LYS A 73 14.03 -12.72 -5.96
C LYS A 73 12.99 -12.57 -4.86
N TRP A 74 12.39 -11.39 -4.71
CA TRP A 74 11.41 -11.15 -3.65
C TRP A 74 10.05 -11.78 -3.95
N VAL A 75 9.61 -11.78 -5.22
CA VAL A 75 8.46 -12.58 -5.68
C VAL A 75 8.63 -14.03 -5.27
N LYS A 76 9.79 -14.63 -5.57
CA LYS A 76 10.09 -16.01 -5.21
C LYS A 76 10.12 -16.23 -3.69
N TRP A 77 10.63 -15.26 -2.94
CA TRP A 77 10.57 -15.29 -1.47
C TRP A 77 9.12 -15.34 -0.95
N TYR A 78 8.21 -14.52 -1.49
CA TYR A 78 6.79 -14.55 -1.09
C TYR A 78 6.11 -15.86 -1.48
N GLU A 79 6.45 -16.43 -2.64
CA GLU A 79 5.96 -17.76 -3.04
C GLU A 79 6.44 -18.85 -2.07
N ASP A 80 7.75 -18.96 -1.86
CA ASP A 80 8.36 -20.08 -1.16
C ASP A 80 8.20 -19.99 0.37
N VAL A 81 8.24 -18.78 0.93
CA VAL A 81 8.21 -18.57 2.38
C VAL A 81 6.81 -18.30 2.90
N MET A 82 6.03 -17.48 2.18
CA MET A 82 4.70 -17.04 2.63
C MET A 82 3.56 -17.82 1.98
N GLY A 83 3.83 -18.62 0.94
CA GLY A 83 2.81 -19.33 0.19
C GLY A 83 1.89 -18.40 -0.60
N PHE A 84 2.39 -17.24 -1.03
CA PHE A 84 1.64 -16.29 -1.85
C PHE A 84 1.76 -16.66 -3.32
N GLU A 85 0.81 -16.19 -4.14
CA GLU A 85 0.83 -16.38 -5.59
C GLU A 85 0.95 -15.04 -6.31
N ASN A 86 1.58 -15.06 -7.48
CA ASN A 86 1.62 -13.90 -8.36
C ASN A 86 0.23 -13.70 -9.01
N PHE A 87 -0.48 -12.68 -8.57
CA PHE A 87 -1.84 -12.37 -8.98
C PHE A 87 -1.88 -11.56 -10.29
N LEU A 88 -0.98 -10.58 -10.43
CA LEU A 88 -0.93 -9.66 -11.56
C LEU A 88 0.51 -9.25 -11.85
N SER A 89 0.86 -9.09 -13.12
CA SER A 89 2.17 -8.59 -13.54
C SER A 89 2.00 -7.48 -14.55
N PHE A 90 2.85 -6.46 -14.43
CA PHE A 90 2.93 -5.34 -15.35
C PHE A 90 4.39 -5.17 -15.77
N ASP A 91 4.63 -5.18 -17.08
CA ASP A 91 5.95 -4.91 -17.64
C ASP A 91 6.16 -3.41 -17.94
N ASP A 92 7.38 -3.08 -18.33
CA ASP A 92 7.80 -1.73 -18.70
C ASP A 92 7.02 -1.18 -19.91
N LYS A 93 6.52 -2.05 -20.80
CA LYS A 93 5.66 -1.65 -21.91
C LYS A 93 4.25 -1.28 -21.46
N GLN A 94 3.82 -1.74 -20.28
CA GLN A 94 2.53 -1.41 -19.70
C GLN A 94 2.60 -0.22 -18.73
N ILE A 95 3.71 -0.04 -18.01
CA ILE A 95 3.91 1.08 -17.07
C ILE A 95 5.16 1.88 -17.44
N HIS A 96 4.99 2.76 -18.43
CA HIS A 96 5.99 3.77 -18.79
C HIS A 96 5.35 5.13 -19.04
N THR A 97 6.13 6.17 -18.77
CA THR A 97 5.95 7.48 -19.38
C THR A 97 6.89 7.59 -20.58
N GLU A 98 6.85 8.70 -21.32
CA GLU A 98 7.86 8.97 -22.36
C GLU A 98 9.30 8.92 -21.81
N TYR A 99 9.48 9.13 -20.50
CA TYR A 99 10.78 9.33 -19.87
C TYR A 99 11.21 8.21 -18.92
N SER A 100 10.30 7.49 -18.27
CA SER A 100 10.63 6.52 -17.21
C SER A 100 9.73 5.29 -17.28
N ALA A 101 10.24 4.14 -16.84
CA ALA A 101 9.46 2.91 -16.72
C ALA A 101 9.67 2.25 -15.35
N LEU A 102 8.79 1.30 -15.04
CA LEU A 102 8.97 0.35 -13.93
C LEU A 102 8.36 -1.00 -14.30
N MET A 103 8.79 -2.04 -13.61
CA MET A 103 8.12 -3.34 -13.61
C MET A 103 7.48 -3.59 -12.26
N SER A 104 6.33 -4.25 -12.25
CA SER A 104 5.59 -4.55 -11.02
C SER A 104 5.01 -5.96 -11.06
N LYS A 105 5.17 -6.71 -9.96
CA LYS A 105 4.48 -7.99 -9.72
C LYS A 105 3.71 -7.95 -8.42
N VAL A 106 2.44 -8.33 -8.45
CA VAL A 106 1.55 -8.28 -7.30
C VAL A 106 1.44 -9.66 -6.67
N MET A 107 1.99 -9.80 -5.47
CA MET A 107 1.86 -11.03 -4.67
C MET A 107 0.60 -10.98 -3.83
N SER A 108 -0.20 -12.05 -3.82
CA SER A 108 -1.41 -12.15 -3.04
C SER A 108 -1.46 -13.44 -2.22
N ASN A 109 -2.03 -13.38 -1.02
CA ASN A 109 -2.35 -14.58 -0.27
C ASN A 109 -3.56 -15.31 -0.90
N GLY A 110 -3.78 -16.58 -0.54
CA GLY A 110 -4.76 -17.45 -1.21
C GLY A 110 -6.23 -17.01 -1.15
N ASN A 111 -6.60 -16.08 -0.26
CA ASN A 111 -7.96 -15.51 -0.22
C ASN A 111 -8.07 -14.09 -0.81
N GLY A 112 -6.98 -13.56 -1.39
CA GLY A 112 -6.98 -12.25 -2.05
C GLY A 112 -6.97 -11.04 -1.10
N ARG A 113 -6.89 -11.25 0.22
CA ARG A 113 -7.03 -10.17 1.21
C ARG A 113 -5.74 -9.38 1.42
N ILE A 114 -4.59 -10.05 1.36
CA ILE A 114 -3.28 -9.41 1.55
C ILE A 114 -2.59 -9.35 0.20
N LYS A 115 -2.25 -8.13 -0.23
CA LYS A 115 -1.63 -7.86 -1.53
C LYS A 115 -0.37 -7.03 -1.35
N PHE A 116 0.71 -7.48 -1.97
CA PHE A 116 2.01 -6.82 -1.99
C PHE A 116 2.51 -6.66 -3.43
N PRO A 117 2.22 -5.53 -4.10
CA PRO A 117 2.95 -5.13 -5.29
C PRO A 117 4.44 -4.92 -4.97
N ILE A 118 5.30 -5.56 -5.74
CA ILE A 118 6.75 -5.44 -5.68
C ILE A 118 7.23 -4.79 -6.97
N ASN A 119 7.84 -3.62 -6.84
CA ASN A 119 8.33 -2.82 -7.95
C ASN A 119 9.85 -2.87 -8.03
N GLU A 120 10.39 -2.88 -9.24
CA GLU A 120 11.79 -2.56 -9.50
C GLU A 120 11.93 -1.51 -10.61
N PRO A 121 13.06 -0.78 -10.65
CA PRO A 121 13.38 0.10 -11.77
C PRO A 121 13.36 -0.64 -13.11
N ALA A 122 13.02 0.09 -14.17
CA ALA A 122 13.17 -0.36 -15.55
C ALA A 122 13.86 0.72 -16.39
N GLU A 123 14.48 0.32 -17.49
CA GLU A 123 15.22 1.24 -18.37
C GLU A 123 14.28 2.30 -18.97
N GLY A 124 14.73 3.56 -18.97
CA GLY A 124 13.99 4.70 -19.50
C GLY A 124 14.93 5.83 -19.92
N LYS A 125 14.41 6.86 -20.61
CA LYS A 125 15.21 8.03 -21.02
C LYS A 125 15.70 8.86 -19.82
N LYS A 126 15.02 8.76 -18.68
CA LYS A 126 15.33 9.39 -17.39
C LYS A 126 15.21 8.35 -16.28
N LYS A 127 15.84 8.69 -15.15
CA LYS A 127 15.80 7.92 -13.91
C LYS A 127 14.37 7.56 -13.50
N SER A 128 14.14 6.31 -13.11
CA SER A 128 12.85 5.84 -12.63
C SER A 128 12.53 6.42 -11.25
N GLN A 129 11.26 6.70 -10.98
CA GLN A 129 10.79 7.07 -9.64
C GLN A 129 11.13 6.02 -8.57
N ILE A 130 11.29 4.75 -8.98
CA ILE A 130 11.73 3.67 -8.09
C ILE A 130 13.19 3.87 -7.69
N GLU A 131 14.05 4.28 -8.62
CA GLU A 131 15.44 4.59 -8.31
C GLU A 131 15.56 5.84 -7.44
N GLU A 132 14.71 6.84 -7.66
CA GLU A 132 14.65 7.99 -6.76
C GLU A 132 14.30 7.57 -5.32
N TYR A 133 13.27 6.73 -5.16
CA TYR A 133 12.96 6.14 -3.86
C TYR A 133 14.18 5.44 -3.24
N LEU A 134 14.87 4.58 -3.99
CA LEU A 134 16.01 3.82 -3.48
C LEU A 134 17.17 4.72 -3.05
N ASP A 135 17.41 5.83 -3.75
CA ASP A 135 18.46 6.79 -3.41
C ASP A 135 18.12 7.56 -2.12
N PHE A 136 16.88 8.02 -1.95
CA PHE A 136 16.48 8.80 -0.78
C PHE A 136 16.18 7.95 0.45
N TYR A 137 15.62 6.75 0.25
CA TYR A 137 15.35 5.79 1.32
C TYR A 137 16.58 4.94 1.67
N GLU A 138 17.64 5.00 0.86
CA GLU A 138 18.91 4.27 1.01
C GLU A 138 18.75 2.74 1.00
N GLY A 139 17.73 2.22 0.30
CA GLY A 139 17.51 0.77 0.20
C GLY A 139 16.11 0.38 -0.24
N ALA A 140 15.84 -0.93 -0.21
CA ALA A 140 14.51 -1.47 -0.46
C ALA A 140 13.58 -1.22 0.73
N GLY A 141 12.29 -0.99 0.47
CA GLY A 141 11.31 -0.72 1.52
C GLY A 141 9.91 -0.46 1.01
N VAL A 142 9.01 -0.12 1.92
CA VAL A 142 7.61 0.19 1.59
C VAL A 142 7.51 1.62 1.06
N GLN A 143 7.07 1.75 -0.19
CA GLN A 143 6.85 3.05 -0.82
C GLN A 143 5.54 3.69 -0.38
N HIS A 144 4.44 2.93 -0.43
CA HIS A 144 3.12 3.46 -0.09
C HIS A 144 2.17 2.40 0.45
N ILE A 145 1.13 2.88 1.13
CA ILE A 145 0.01 2.10 1.64
C ILE A 145 -1.25 2.65 1.00
N ALA A 146 -2.02 1.77 0.36
CA ALA A 146 -3.35 2.12 -0.14
C ALA A 146 -4.41 1.78 0.90
N VAL A 147 -5.35 2.70 1.12
CA VAL A 147 -6.42 2.56 2.11
C VAL A 147 -7.77 2.64 1.42
N ALA A 148 -8.61 1.63 1.66
CA ALA A 148 -9.92 1.51 1.02
C ALA A 148 -10.94 2.53 1.56
N THR A 149 -11.82 2.99 0.69
CA THR A 149 -13.00 3.82 0.99
C THR A 149 -14.14 3.50 0.02
N ASP A 150 -15.39 3.70 0.44
CA ASP A 150 -16.57 3.55 -0.42
C ASP A 150 -16.88 4.82 -1.22
N ASP A 151 -16.37 5.98 -0.78
CA ASP A 151 -16.63 7.29 -1.40
C ASP A 151 -15.33 8.08 -1.47
N VAL A 152 -14.57 7.86 -2.56
CA VAL A 152 -13.27 8.50 -2.76
C VAL A 152 -13.39 10.01 -2.95
N ILE A 153 -14.48 10.53 -3.53
CA ILE A 153 -14.67 11.98 -3.70
C ILE A 153 -14.80 12.65 -2.34
N SER A 154 -15.71 12.15 -1.49
CA SER A 154 -15.92 12.70 -0.16
C SER A 154 -14.67 12.55 0.71
N THR A 155 -14.02 11.38 0.64
CA THR A 155 -12.81 11.09 1.42
C THR A 155 -11.67 12.04 1.05
N VAL A 156 -11.34 12.18 -0.23
CA VAL A 156 -10.25 13.06 -0.71
C VAL A 156 -10.58 14.53 -0.42
N SER A 157 -11.83 14.96 -0.64
CA SER A 157 -12.28 16.34 -0.31
C SER A 157 -12.00 16.68 1.15
N GLN A 158 -12.38 15.78 2.07
CA GLN A 158 -12.22 15.99 3.49
C GLN A 158 -10.76 15.87 3.96
N LEU A 159 -9.97 15.01 3.34
CA LEU A 159 -8.53 14.93 3.62
C LEU A 159 -7.82 16.22 3.20
N ARG A 160 -8.10 16.73 2.00
CA ARG A 160 -7.56 18.02 1.52
C ARG A 160 -7.98 19.18 2.42
N SER A 161 -9.25 19.26 2.82
CA SER A 161 -9.71 20.33 3.72
C SER A 161 -9.10 20.27 5.12
N ARG A 162 -8.54 19.11 5.50
CA ARG A 162 -7.77 18.89 6.74
C ARG A 162 -6.25 19.04 6.53
N GLY A 163 -5.81 19.50 5.36
CA GLY A 163 -4.41 19.80 5.07
C GLY A 163 -3.59 18.64 4.51
N VAL A 164 -4.21 17.52 4.12
CA VAL A 164 -3.49 16.43 3.43
C VAL A 164 -3.24 16.84 1.98
N GLU A 165 -1.97 16.86 1.60
CA GLU A 165 -1.54 17.11 0.23
C GLU A 165 -1.67 15.85 -0.64
N PHE A 166 -2.08 16.04 -1.88
CA PHE A 166 -2.16 15.00 -2.90
C PHE A 166 -1.40 15.48 -4.13
N LEU A 167 -1.02 14.52 -4.99
CA LEU A 167 -0.48 14.83 -6.31
C LEU A 167 -1.41 15.77 -7.09
N SER A 168 -0.80 16.56 -7.97
CA SER A 168 -1.51 17.51 -8.81
C SER A 168 -2.50 16.78 -9.73
N ILE A 169 -3.63 17.44 -9.97
CA ILE A 169 -4.68 16.95 -10.86
C ILE A 169 -4.08 16.85 -12.29
N PRO A 170 -4.29 15.74 -13.01
CA PRO A 170 -3.85 15.64 -14.40
C PRO A 170 -4.58 16.66 -15.30
N PRO A 171 -4.03 17.01 -16.47
CA PRO A 171 -4.68 17.93 -17.41
C PRO A 171 -6.08 17.48 -17.83
N ASP A 172 -6.93 18.40 -18.26
CA ASP A 172 -8.30 18.12 -18.71
C ASP A 172 -8.38 17.01 -19.77
N GLU A 173 -7.37 16.91 -20.63
CA GLU A 173 -7.24 15.88 -21.66
C GLU A 173 -7.31 14.46 -21.09
N TYR A 174 -6.76 14.24 -19.88
CA TYR A 174 -6.83 12.97 -19.19
C TYR A 174 -8.29 12.55 -18.96
N TYR A 175 -9.12 13.47 -18.46
CA TYR A 175 -10.53 13.20 -18.17
C TYR A 175 -11.38 13.09 -19.42
N LYS A 176 -11.07 13.89 -20.46
CA LYS A 176 -11.73 13.78 -21.77
C LYS A 176 -11.46 12.43 -22.44
N ALA A 177 -10.28 11.85 -22.22
CA ALA A 177 -9.89 10.55 -22.75
C ALA A 177 -10.51 9.35 -22.01
N VAL A 178 -11.15 9.57 -20.84
CA VAL A 178 -11.85 8.51 -20.11
C VAL A 178 -13.01 7.96 -20.97
N PRO A 179 -13.01 6.65 -21.29
CA PRO A 179 -14.01 6.07 -22.19
C PRO A 179 -15.45 6.27 -21.69
N GLY A 180 -16.41 6.39 -22.61
CA GLY A 180 -17.82 6.70 -22.30
C GLY A 180 -18.48 5.77 -21.28
N VAL A 181 -18.12 4.48 -21.27
CA VAL A 181 -18.61 3.49 -20.28
C VAL A 181 -18.21 3.85 -18.84
N TRP A 182 -17.08 4.54 -18.69
CA TRP A 182 -16.61 5.06 -17.43
C TRP A 182 -17.11 6.47 -17.15
N LYS A 183 -17.85 7.16 -18.03
CA LYS A 183 -18.39 8.49 -17.70
C LYS A 183 -19.53 8.44 -16.68
N ASN A 184 -20.18 7.27 -16.54
CA ASN A 184 -21.19 7.02 -15.50
C ASN A 184 -20.58 6.48 -14.20
N LEU A 185 -19.40 5.83 -14.26
CA LEU A 185 -18.63 5.36 -13.11
C LEU A 185 -17.61 6.40 -12.60
N ALA A 186 -17.16 7.28 -13.49
CA ALA A 186 -16.55 8.56 -13.19
C ALA A 186 -17.67 9.43 -12.63
N MET A 187 -17.86 9.26 -11.32
CA MET A 187 -18.07 10.35 -10.38
C MET A 187 -18.10 11.69 -11.11
N ASN A 188 -19.30 12.29 -11.17
CA ASN A 188 -19.61 13.56 -11.82
C ASN A 188 -18.33 14.39 -12.04
N TYR A 189 -17.80 14.41 -13.28
CA TYR A 189 -16.48 14.96 -13.64
C TYR A 189 -16.22 16.34 -13.01
N GLU A 190 -17.27 17.16 -12.89
CA GLU A 190 -17.23 18.45 -12.20
C GLU A 190 -16.84 18.38 -10.72
N LYS A 191 -17.17 17.30 -10.01
CA LYS A 191 -16.78 17.07 -8.62
C LYS A 191 -15.30 16.74 -8.51
N ILE A 192 -14.74 15.97 -9.45
CA ILE A 192 -13.30 15.64 -9.46
C ILE A 192 -12.46 16.89 -9.71
N LEU A 193 -12.87 17.76 -10.65
CA LEU A 193 -12.19 19.03 -10.91
C LEU A 193 -12.26 20.03 -9.74
N LYS A 194 -13.16 19.80 -8.77
CA LYS A 194 -13.34 20.63 -7.57
C LYS A 194 -12.62 20.06 -6.34
N LEU A 195 -12.00 18.88 -6.44
CA LEU A 195 -11.10 18.33 -5.42
C LEU A 195 -9.78 19.08 -5.40
#